data_AF-A0A2R4TFY1-F1
#
_entry.id   AF-A0A2R4TFY1-F1
#
_cell.length_a   1.000
_cell.length_b   1.000
_cell.length_c   1.000
_cell.angle_alpha   90.00
_cell.angle_beta   90.00
_cell.angle_gamma   90.00
#
_symmetry.space_group_name_H-M   'P 1'
#
loop_
_entity.id
_entity.type
_entity.pdbx_description
1 polymer ?
#
loop_
_entity_poly.entity_id
_entity_poly.type
_entity_poly.pdbx_seq_one_letter_code
_entity_poly.pdbx_strand_id
1 'polypeptide(L)'
;MPSTTQASNAPKPSGITSVKLGHRKHVLAQIAELKQRTVHSLVVEAVDAYIAQMQAKMEYEAQAIRSFENYQQTGLHVTHDELQAWADSLTSDTPLEAPTCHK
;
A
#
# COMPACT_ATOMS: atom_id res chain seq x y z
N MET A 1 -2.89 36.60 16.79
CA MET A 1 -3.48 36.19 15.49
C MET A 1 -3.13 34.73 15.25
N PRO A 2 -3.99 33.75 15.57
CA PRO A 2 -3.72 32.37 15.20
C PRO A 2 -4.27 32.12 13.78
N SER A 3 -3.39 32.08 12.80
CA SER A 3 -3.72 31.59 11.45
C SER A 3 -3.81 30.06 11.52
N THR A 4 -4.99 29.54 11.80
CA THR A 4 -5.33 28.14 11.52
C THR A 4 -5.86 28.08 10.09
N THR A 5 -5.03 27.59 9.17
CA THR A 5 -5.48 27.17 7.84
C THR A 5 -4.93 25.77 7.60
N GLN A 6 -5.80 24.76 7.60
CA GLN A 6 -5.92 23.84 6.48
C GLN A 6 -7.01 22.78 6.71
N ALA A 7 -8.05 22.86 5.90
CA ALA A 7 -8.70 21.70 5.32
C ALA A 7 -8.82 21.99 3.82
N SER A 8 -7.80 21.64 3.05
CA SER A 8 -7.84 21.67 1.59
C SER A 8 -8.66 20.47 1.10
N ASN A 9 -9.96 20.65 1.04
CA ASN A 9 -10.88 19.71 0.40
C ASN A 9 -10.78 19.89 -1.12
N ALA A 10 -9.80 19.25 -1.76
CA ALA A 10 -9.68 19.27 -3.22
C ALA A 10 -10.72 18.33 -3.84
N PRO A 11 -11.59 18.80 -4.77
CA PRO A 11 -12.56 17.94 -5.42
C PRO A 11 -11.87 17.02 -6.43
N LYS A 12 -12.12 15.72 -6.36
CA LYS A 12 -11.65 14.73 -7.35
C LYS A 12 -12.30 15.03 -8.71
N PRO A 13 -11.54 14.99 -9.83
CA PRO A 13 -12.14 15.16 -11.16
C PRO A 13 -13.03 13.96 -11.48
N SER A 14 -14.34 14.19 -11.49
CA SER A 14 -15.40 13.24 -11.87
C SER A 14 -15.56 13.15 -13.39
N GLY A 15 -14.45 12.93 -14.10
CA GLY A 15 -14.41 12.83 -15.56
C GLY A 15 -14.31 11.40 -16.06
N ILE A 16 -15.03 11.07 -17.14
CA ILE A 16 -14.82 9.81 -17.88
C ILE A 16 -13.49 9.91 -18.62
N THR A 17 -12.58 8.97 -18.36
CA THR A 17 -11.33 8.84 -19.12
C THR A 17 -11.46 7.69 -20.12
N SER A 18 -11.32 7.99 -21.42
CA SER A 18 -11.31 6.98 -22.48
C SER A 18 -9.93 6.35 -22.60
N VAL A 19 -9.83 5.02 -22.47
CA VAL A 19 -8.56 4.29 -22.51
C VAL A 19 -8.57 3.24 -23.62
N LYS A 20 -7.52 3.21 -24.45
CA LYS A 20 -7.37 2.23 -25.52
C LYS A 20 -6.87 0.89 -24.97
N LEU A 21 -7.75 -0.12 -24.96
CA LEU A 21 -7.41 -1.45 -24.46
C LEU A 21 -6.72 -2.35 -25.50
N GLY A 22 -6.90 -2.12 -26.80
CA GLY A 22 -6.32 -2.98 -27.84
C GLY A 22 -6.76 -4.45 -27.73
N HIS A 23 -5.83 -5.39 -27.95
CA HIS A 23 -6.10 -6.83 -27.86
C HIS A 23 -6.63 -7.27 -26.49
N ARG A 24 -6.30 -6.55 -25.41
CA ARG A 24 -6.76 -6.83 -24.04
C ARG A 24 -8.28 -6.80 -23.92
N LYS A 25 -8.97 -5.99 -24.73
CA LYS A 25 -10.44 -5.94 -24.72
C LYS A 25 -11.06 -7.29 -25.04
N HIS A 26 -10.48 -8.03 -25.99
CA HIS A 26 -10.99 -9.33 -26.38
C HIS A 26 -10.77 -10.37 -25.28
N VAL A 27 -9.58 -10.40 -24.69
CA VAL A 27 -9.25 -11.28 -23.55
C VAL A 27 -10.17 -10.99 -22.36
N LEU A 28 -10.36 -9.71 -22.02
CA LEU A 28 -11.27 -9.32 -20.94
C LEU A 28 -12.73 -9.67 -21.24
N ALA A 29 -13.16 -9.62 -22.51
CA ALA A 29 -14.51 -10.01 -22.89
C ALA A 29 -14.76 -11.50 -22.65
N GLN A 30 -13.81 -12.37 -23.03
CA GLN A 30 -13.89 -13.81 -22.76
C GLN A 30 -13.94 -14.09 -21.25
N ILE A 31 -13.08 -13.43 -20.46
CA ILE A 31 -13.07 -13.57 -19.00
C ILE A 31 -14.40 -13.08 -18.41
N ALA A 32 -14.93 -11.96 -18.90
CA ALA A 32 -16.18 -11.37 -18.44
C ALA A 32 -17.37 -12.32 -18.70
N GLU A 33 -17.43 -12.93 -19.88
CA GLU A 33 -18.46 -13.92 -20.23
C GLU A 33 -18.42 -15.16 -19.31
N LEU A 34 -17.23 -15.73 -19.12
CA LEU A 34 -17.03 -16.87 -18.21
C LEU A 34 -17.40 -16.53 -16.76
N LYS A 35 -17.15 -15.30 -16.32
CA LYS A 35 -17.45 -14.82 -14.96
C LYS A 35 -18.83 -14.19 -14.81
N GLN A 36 -19.66 -14.15 -15.86
CA GLN A 36 -20.96 -13.45 -15.87
C GLN A 36 -20.87 -11.99 -15.41
N ARG A 37 -19.85 -11.28 -15.88
CA ARG A 37 -19.56 -9.87 -15.55
C ARG A 37 -19.41 -9.03 -16.81
N THR A 38 -19.23 -7.73 -16.65
CA THR A 38 -18.95 -6.81 -17.77
C THR A 38 -17.47 -6.47 -17.84
N VAL A 39 -16.96 -6.25 -19.06
CA VAL A 39 -15.58 -5.78 -19.29
C VAL A 39 -15.31 -4.49 -18.50
N HIS A 40 -16.28 -3.58 -18.44
CA HIS A 40 -16.17 -2.36 -17.64
C HIS A 40 -15.90 -2.66 -16.16
N SER A 41 -16.67 -3.56 -15.55
CA SER A 41 -16.50 -3.91 -14.13
C SER A 41 -15.13 -4.53 -13.84
N LEU A 42 -14.58 -5.32 -14.77
CA LEU A 42 -13.24 -5.90 -14.62
C LEU A 42 -12.13 -4.86 -14.77
N VAL A 43 -12.31 -3.88 -15.66
CA VAL A 43 -11.34 -2.79 -15.82
C VAL A 43 -11.31 -1.90 -14.58
N VAL A 44 -12.47 -1.54 -14.02
CA VAL A 44 -12.53 -0.75 -12.79
C VAL A 44 -11.85 -1.49 -11.64
N GLU A 45 -12.17 -2.77 -11.44
CA GLU A 45 -11.54 -3.59 -10.40
C GLU A 45 -10.03 -3.69 -10.58
N ALA A 46 -9.54 -3.88 -11.81
CA ALA A 46 -8.11 -3.93 -12.09
C ALA A 46 -7.42 -2.60 -11.78
N VAL A 47 -8.07 -1.47 -12.05
CA VAL A 47 -7.57 -0.14 -11.68
C VAL A 47 -7.52 0.03 -10.17
N ASP A 48 -8.57 -0.37 -9.46
CA ASP A 48 -8.63 -0.28 -7.99
C ASP A 48 -7.53 -1.13 -7.34
N ALA A 49 -7.34 -2.37 -7.83
CA ALA A 49 -6.28 -3.26 -7.37
C ALA A 49 -4.89 -2.66 -7.60
N TYR A 50 -4.66 -2.05 -8.77
CA TYR A 50 -3.41 -1.37 -9.07
C TYR A 50 -3.17 -0.16 -8.14
N ILE A 51 -4.20 0.66 -7.90
CA ILE A 51 -4.10 1.80 -6.99
C ILE A 51 -3.74 1.32 -5.58
N ALA A 52 -4.44 0.30 -5.07
CA ALA A 52 -4.17 -0.26 -3.75
C ALA A 52 -2.74 -0.79 -3.63
N GLN A 53 -2.27 -1.53 -4.63
CA GLN A 53 -0.89 -2.03 -4.68
C GLN A 53 0.13 -0.88 -4.68
N MET A 54 -0.10 0.15 -5.49
CA MET A 54 0.80 1.30 -5.58
C MET A 54 0.82 2.09 -4.27
N GLN A 55 -0.33 2.32 -3.64
CA GLN A 55 -0.41 3.00 -2.35
C GLN A 55 0.31 2.22 -1.25
N ALA A 56 0.11 0.90 -1.17
CA ALA A 56 0.80 0.06 -0.20
C ALA A 56 2.33 0.11 -0.38
N LYS A 57 2.80 0.09 -1.64
CA LYS A 57 4.23 0.21 -1.95
C LYS A 57 4.79 1.58 -1.53
N MET A 58 4.07 2.66 -1.87
CA MET A 58 4.49 4.02 -1.50
C MET A 58 4.53 4.21 0.01
N GLU A 59 3.55 3.67 0.75
CA GLU A 59 3.53 3.74 2.21
C GLU A 59 4.70 2.97 2.82
N TYR A 60 5.00 1.77 2.30
CA TYR A 60 6.15 0.98 2.73
C TYR A 60 7.48 1.72 2.50
N GLU A 61 7.68 2.30 1.32
CA GLU A 61 8.87 3.09 0.99
C GLU A 61 8.99 4.33 1.89
N ALA A 62 7.89 5.06 2.09
CA ALA A 62 7.85 6.21 2.97
C ALA A 62 8.17 5.82 4.43
N GLN A 63 7.64 4.69 4.90
CA GLN A 63 7.93 4.18 6.24
C GLN A 63 9.41 3.81 6.40
N ALA A 64 10.01 3.16 5.40
CA ALA A 64 11.43 2.82 5.43
C ALA A 64 12.32 4.08 5.52
N ILE A 65 11.99 5.13 4.76
CA ILE A 65 12.68 6.42 4.82
C ILE A 65 12.53 7.04 6.22
N ARG A 66 11.30 7.11 6.76
CA ARG A 66 11.05 7.65 8.11
C ARG A 66 11.82 6.89 9.19
N SER A 67 11.85 5.56 9.12
CA SER A 67 12.63 4.73 10.04
C SER A 67 14.12 5.02 9.96
N PHE A 68 14.65 5.21 8.75
CA PHE A 68 16.06 5.55 8.55
C PHE A 68 16.40 6.95 9.06
N GLU A 69 15.56 7.94 8.80
CA GLU A 69 15.71 9.30 9.35
C GLU A 69 15.67 9.30 10.88
N ASN A 70 14.74 8.56 11.48
CA ASN A 70 14.64 8.41 12.93
C ASN A 70 15.90 7.75 13.52
N TYR A 71 16.44 6.72 12.89
CA TYR A 71 17.71 6.11 13.30
C TYR A 71 18.86 7.12 13.22
N GLN A 72 18.98 7.88 12.13
CA GLN A 72 20.03 8.91 12.01
C GLN A 72 19.93 10.00 13.09
N GLN A 73 18.72 10.34 13.53
CA GLN A 73 18.49 11.36 14.56
C GLN A 73 18.69 10.85 15.98
N THR A 74 18.23 9.62 16.28
CA THR A 74 18.14 9.10 17.66
C THR A 74 19.20 8.06 17.99
N GLY A 75 19.75 7.39 16.98
CA GLY A 75 20.59 6.20 17.10
C GLY A 75 19.84 4.94 17.53
N LEU A 76 18.51 5.01 17.72
CA LEU A 76 17.72 3.90 18.20
C LEU A 76 17.52 2.86 17.10
N HIS A 77 17.85 1.61 17.38
CA HIS A 77 17.73 0.47 16.50
C HIS A 77 17.31 -0.78 17.28
N VAL A 78 16.97 -1.84 16.54
CA VAL A 78 16.80 -3.19 17.09
C VAL A 78 17.93 -4.02 16.51
N THR A 79 18.54 -4.88 17.31
CA THR A 79 19.61 -5.76 16.81
C THR A 79 19.04 -6.86 15.92
N HIS A 80 19.87 -7.41 15.05
CA HIS A 80 19.44 -8.51 14.18
C HIS A 80 18.93 -9.72 14.97
N ASP A 81 19.60 -10.05 16.09
CA ASP A 81 19.28 -11.21 16.91
C ASP A 81 17.90 -11.07 17.58
N GLU A 82 17.56 -9.88 18.10
CA GLU A 82 16.24 -9.64 18.70
C GLU A 82 15.12 -9.66 17.66
N LEU A 83 15.39 -9.09 16.47
CA LEU A 83 14.43 -9.12 15.36
C LEU A 83 14.19 -10.56 14.89
N GLN A 84 15.25 -11.37 14.79
CA GLN A 84 15.17 -12.76 14.40
C GLN A 84 14.40 -13.59 15.44
N ALA A 85 14.73 -13.43 16.73
CA ALA A 85 14.02 -14.12 17.81
C ALA A 85 12.53 -13.77 17.84
N TRP A 86 12.19 -12.50 17.61
CA TRP A 86 10.80 -12.07 17.46
C TRP A 86 10.13 -12.68 16.21
N ALA A 87 10.78 -12.63 15.05
CA ALA A 87 10.25 -13.16 13.79
C ALA A 87 9.98 -14.67 13.88
N ASP A 88 10.89 -15.44 14.47
CA ASP A 88 10.74 -16.88 14.64
C ASP A 88 9.55 -17.21 15.56
N SER A 89 9.30 -16.37 16.58
CA SER A 89 8.18 -16.54 17.51
C SER A 89 6.80 -16.34 16.87
N LEU A 90 6.71 -15.62 15.73
CA LEU A 90 5.43 -15.36 15.06
C LEU A 90 4.74 -16.63 14.55
N THR A 91 5.52 -17.70 14.35
CA THR A 91 5.02 -19.01 13.91
C THR A 91 4.68 -19.95 15.09
N SER A 92 4.97 -19.53 16.33
CA SER A 92 4.69 -20.26 17.56
C SER A 92 3.28 -19.97 18.10
N ASP A 93 2.75 -20.86 18.94
CA ASP A 93 1.47 -20.67 19.65
C ASP A 93 1.49 -19.46 20.62
N THR A 94 2.68 -18.99 21.00
CA THR A 94 2.89 -17.79 21.84
C THR A 94 3.87 -16.82 21.18
N PRO A 95 3.41 -15.92 20.30
CA PRO A 95 4.27 -14.92 19.67
C PRO A 95 4.80 -13.92 20.69
N LEU A 96 6.09 -13.56 20.57
CA LEU A 96 6.73 -12.54 21.38
C LEU A 96 6.25 -11.14 20.96
N GLU A 97 6.30 -10.18 21.88
CA GLU A 97 6.02 -8.78 21.57
C GLU A 97 7.13 -8.19 20.69
N ALA A 98 6.77 -7.24 19.83
CA ALA A 98 7.72 -6.58 18.94
C ALA A 98 8.81 -5.85 19.75
N PRO A 99 10.11 -6.05 19.43
CA PRO A 99 11.19 -5.44 20.18
C PRO A 99 11.16 -3.91 20.05
N THR A 100 11.39 -3.22 21.16
CA THR A 100 11.48 -1.75 21.19
C THR A 100 12.87 -1.29 20.76
N CYS A 101 12.94 -0.25 19.91
CA CYS A 101 14.22 0.32 19.49
C CYS A 101 14.99 0.89 20.70
N HIS A 102 16.28 0.57 20.79
CA HIS A 102 17.22 0.98 21.82
C HIS A 102 18.57 1.40 21.19
N LYS A 103 19.50 1.91 22.00
CA LYS A 103 20.82 2.36 21.51
C LYS A 103 21.84 1.25 21.44
#